data_AF-A0A0C3EU08-F1
#
_entry.id   AF-A0A0C3EU08-F1
#
_cell.length_a   1.000
_cell.length_b   1.000
_cell.length_c   1.000
_cell.angle_alpha   90.00
_cell.angle_beta   90.00
_cell.angle_gamma   90.00
#
_symmetry.space_group_name_H-M   'P 1'
#
loop_
_entity.id
_entity.type
_entity.pdbx_description
1 polymer ?
#
loop_
_entity_poly.entity_id
_entity_poly.type
_entity_poly.pdbx_seq_one_letter_code
_entity_poly.pdbx_strand_id
1 'polypeptide(L)'
;LRKGSDMARGDDAGNLKLAVVVWVDEIFGPSQPPLKPTSKDERGLENDNTGRLLCPGEYKWDDAEIRTLIRQGHADFLVTAQSWPIFLYAGHKCNEADMEEGLFKSALLLKASYFITLPYISHFKNLAATRSHVASLIGLRKVTPRLIAYVAVQLRFALSSANTWHVVDIDFNHEEFYTAIVNYFEITPGPVAAAEVANLLAWWNRCVTTNAFMYSY
;
A
#
# COMPACT_ATOMS: atom_id res chain seq x y z
N LEU A 1 11.27 19.19 -14.84
CA LEU A 1 11.21 18.34 -13.64
C LEU A 1 9.93 17.48 -13.56
N ARG A 2 8.72 18.01 -13.85
CA ARG A 2 7.44 17.24 -13.81
C ARG A 2 7.35 16.00 -14.72
N LYS A 3 7.82 16.09 -15.97
CA LYS A 3 7.76 14.95 -16.91
C LYS A 3 8.50 13.70 -16.43
N GLY A 4 9.62 13.86 -15.71
CA GLY A 4 10.40 12.73 -15.19
C GLY A 4 9.72 12.01 -14.02
N SER A 5 9.08 12.77 -13.12
CA SER A 5 8.31 12.20 -12.00
C SER A 5 7.03 11.51 -12.48
N ASP A 6 6.37 12.06 -13.51
CA ASP A 6 5.16 11.46 -14.08
C ASP A 6 5.45 10.13 -14.77
N MET A 7 6.59 10.02 -15.48
CA MET A 7 7.03 8.76 -16.10
C MET A 7 7.39 7.69 -15.06
N ALA A 8 8.18 8.05 -14.04
CA ALA A 8 8.53 7.12 -12.97
C ALA A 8 7.30 6.58 -12.24
N ARG A 9 6.32 7.45 -11.96
CA ARG A 9 5.03 7.05 -11.39
C ARG A 9 4.25 6.11 -12.30
N GLY A 10 4.26 6.35 -13.61
CA GLY A 10 3.62 5.48 -14.60
C GLY A 10 4.24 4.07 -14.62
N ASP A 11 5.56 3.99 -14.59
CA ASP A 11 6.30 2.73 -14.55
C ASP A 11 6.05 1.95 -13.26
N ASP A 12 6.09 2.63 -12.10
CA ASP A 12 5.81 2.03 -10.78
C ASP A 12 4.38 1.46 -10.74
N ALA A 13 3.40 2.24 -11.20
CA ALA A 13 2.00 1.81 -11.26
C ALA A 13 1.80 0.61 -12.19
N GLY A 14 2.49 0.59 -13.35
CA GLY A 14 2.43 -0.51 -14.30
C GLY A 14 3.03 -1.80 -13.76
N ASN A 15 4.18 -1.72 -13.07
CA ASN A 15 4.84 -2.88 -12.51
C ASN A 15 4.09 -3.42 -11.26
N LEU A 16 3.62 -2.53 -10.37
CA LEU A 16 2.82 -2.94 -9.23
C LEU A 16 1.51 -3.58 -9.65
N LYS A 17 0.89 -3.09 -10.73
CA LYS A 17 -0.34 -3.69 -11.29
C LYS A 17 -0.17 -5.19 -11.53
N LEU A 18 0.99 -5.65 -12.04
CA LEU A 18 1.25 -7.07 -12.24
C LEU A 18 1.51 -7.80 -10.92
N ALA A 19 2.34 -7.21 -10.06
CA ALA A 19 2.78 -7.83 -8.83
C ALA A 19 1.63 -8.08 -7.82
N VAL A 20 0.69 -7.14 -7.70
CA VAL A 20 -0.44 -7.27 -6.75
C VAL A 20 -1.34 -8.46 -7.07
N VAL A 21 -1.42 -8.93 -8.32
CA VAL A 21 -2.21 -10.13 -8.65
C VAL A 21 -1.64 -11.35 -7.91
N VAL A 22 -0.32 -11.51 -7.97
CA VAL A 22 0.38 -12.61 -7.28
C VAL A 22 0.26 -12.44 -5.77
N TRP A 23 0.45 -11.22 -5.25
CA TRP A 23 0.44 -11.00 -3.81
C TRP A 23 -0.95 -11.18 -3.18
N VAL A 24 -2.02 -10.78 -3.88
CA VAL A 24 -3.38 -10.99 -3.40
C VAL A 24 -3.72 -12.49 -3.39
N ASP A 25 -3.28 -13.24 -4.38
CA ASP A 25 -3.41 -14.71 -4.42
C ASP A 25 -2.62 -15.40 -3.30
N GLU A 26 -1.39 -14.95 -3.02
CA GLU A 26 -0.58 -15.45 -1.89
C GLU A 26 -1.26 -15.22 -0.53
N ILE A 27 -1.95 -14.08 -0.35
CA ILE A 27 -2.56 -13.72 0.94
C ILE A 27 -3.90 -14.43 1.15
N PHE A 28 -4.76 -14.50 0.13
CA PHE A 28 -6.15 -14.94 0.28
C PHE A 28 -6.53 -16.15 -0.59
N GLY A 29 -5.63 -16.62 -1.45
CA GLY A 29 -5.95 -17.55 -2.51
C GLY A 29 -6.63 -16.89 -3.72
N PRO A 30 -7.09 -17.70 -4.68
CA PRO A 30 -7.60 -17.21 -5.95
C PRO A 30 -8.85 -16.36 -5.75
N SER A 31 -8.83 -15.15 -6.33
CA SER A 31 -9.96 -14.23 -6.28
C SER A 31 -11.12 -14.69 -7.16
N GLN A 32 -12.35 -14.28 -6.81
CA GLN A 32 -13.55 -14.47 -7.63
C GLN A 32 -14.22 -13.11 -7.87
N PRO A 33 -14.32 -12.64 -9.13
CA PRO A 33 -13.67 -13.18 -10.33
C PRO A 33 -12.13 -13.13 -10.23
N PRO A 34 -11.40 -13.96 -11.01
CA PRO A 34 -9.94 -13.94 -11.03
C PRO A 34 -9.38 -12.58 -11.45
N LEU A 35 -8.32 -12.12 -10.75
CA LEU A 35 -7.65 -10.88 -11.09
C LEU A 35 -6.81 -11.05 -12.35
N LYS A 36 -6.99 -10.15 -13.32
CA LYS A 36 -6.17 -10.15 -14.54
C LYS A 36 -4.88 -9.34 -14.31
N PRO A 37 -3.71 -9.82 -14.75
CA PRO A 37 -2.48 -9.01 -14.73
C PRO A 37 -2.54 -7.83 -15.69
N THR A 38 -3.22 -8.00 -16.83
CA THR A 38 -3.25 -7.02 -17.93
C THR A 38 -4.33 -5.95 -17.79
N SER A 39 -5.31 -6.13 -16.90
CA SER A 39 -6.38 -5.16 -16.61
C SER A 39 -6.57 -4.96 -15.10
N LYS A 40 -7.31 -3.92 -14.71
CA LYS A 40 -7.75 -3.72 -13.32
C LYS A 40 -9.26 -3.86 -13.14
N ASP A 41 -10.00 -4.20 -14.19
CA ASP A 41 -11.47 -4.23 -14.17
C ASP A 41 -12.04 -5.17 -13.09
N GLU A 42 -11.35 -6.27 -12.80
CA GLU A 42 -11.74 -7.26 -11.78
C GLU A 42 -11.22 -6.95 -10.37
N ARG A 43 -10.71 -5.75 -10.11
CA ARG A 43 -10.18 -5.30 -8.81
C ARG A 43 -11.14 -4.30 -8.14
N GLY A 44 -10.69 -3.67 -7.06
CA GLY A 44 -11.47 -2.68 -6.32
C GLY A 44 -12.49 -3.31 -5.38
N LEU A 45 -13.47 -2.49 -4.97
CA LEU A 45 -14.46 -2.86 -3.96
C LEU A 45 -15.43 -3.96 -4.43
N GLU A 46 -15.60 -4.14 -5.74
CA GLU A 46 -16.44 -5.21 -6.30
C GLU A 46 -15.83 -6.61 -6.15
N ASN A 47 -14.51 -6.70 -5.96
CA ASN A 47 -13.81 -7.97 -5.77
C ASN A 47 -13.52 -8.21 -4.28
N ASP A 48 -13.86 -9.39 -3.75
CA ASP A 48 -13.78 -9.66 -2.31
C ASP A 48 -12.36 -9.51 -1.74
N ASN A 49 -11.32 -9.94 -2.46
CA ASN A 49 -9.96 -9.93 -1.94
C ASN A 49 -9.34 -8.53 -2.00
N THR A 50 -9.46 -7.84 -3.14
CA THR A 50 -8.93 -6.47 -3.25
C THR A 50 -9.79 -5.47 -2.46
N GLY A 51 -11.10 -5.67 -2.40
CA GLY A 51 -12.01 -4.89 -1.57
C GLY A 51 -11.69 -5.03 -0.08
N ARG A 52 -11.39 -6.24 0.42
CA ARG A 52 -10.94 -6.46 1.80
C ARG A 52 -9.70 -5.62 2.16
N LEU A 53 -8.75 -5.52 1.23
CA LEU A 53 -7.53 -4.72 1.43
C LEU A 53 -7.78 -3.21 1.38
N LEU A 54 -8.70 -2.76 0.52
CA LEU A 54 -9.07 -1.35 0.35
C LEU A 54 -10.03 -0.84 1.42
N CYS A 55 -10.77 -1.74 2.06
CA CYS A 55 -11.73 -1.43 3.11
C CYS A 55 -11.05 -0.66 4.26
N PRO A 56 -11.67 0.45 4.74
CA PRO A 56 -11.30 1.08 6.00
C PRO A 56 -11.25 0.08 7.16
N GLY A 57 -10.25 0.24 8.04
CA GLY A 57 -10.00 -0.69 9.14
C GLY A 57 -11.15 -0.80 10.16
N GLU A 58 -11.92 0.27 10.32
CA GLU A 58 -13.10 0.35 11.17
C GLU A 58 -14.30 -0.44 10.62
N TYR A 59 -14.32 -0.76 9.32
CA TYR A 59 -15.44 -1.48 8.70
C TYR A 59 -15.16 -2.98 8.64
N LYS A 60 -16.16 -3.79 9.00
CA LYS A 60 -16.05 -5.26 8.98
C LYS A 60 -16.39 -5.79 7.59
N TRP A 61 -15.38 -5.87 6.72
CA TRP A 61 -15.55 -6.39 5.36
C TRP A 61 -16.21 -7.78 5.29
N ASP A 62 -15.97 -8.63 6.29
CA ASP A 62 -16.54 -9.98 6.37
C ASP A 62 -18.06 -9.97 6.59
N ASP A 63 -18.60 -8.89 7.14
CA ASP A 63 -20.05 -8.66 7.23
C ASP A 63 -20.61 -8.37 5.83
N ALA A 64 -21.54 -9.20 5.38
CA ALA A 64 -22.14 -9.11 4.06
C ALA A 64 -23.01 -7.86 3.87
N GLU A 65 -23.63 -7.35 4.93
CA GLU A 65 -24.42 -6.12 4.89
C GLU A 65 -23.51 -4.92 4.73
N ILE A 66 -22.47 -4.82 5.57
CA ILE A 66 -21.46 -3.75 5.47
C ILE A 66 -20.78 -3.77 4.10
N ARG A 67 -20.38 -4.94 3.60
CA ARG A 67 -19.78 -5.08 2.26
C ARG A 67 -20.73 -4.62 1.15
N THR A 68 -22.02 -4.92 1.27
CA THR A 68 -23.05 -4.44 0.33
C THR A 68 -23.18 -2.91 0.37
N LEU A 69 -23.24 -2.32 1.56
CA LEU A 69 -23.37 -0.87 1.75
C LEU A 69 -22.14 -0.12 1.19
N ILE A 70 -20.94 -0.65 1.40
CA ILE A 70 -19.71 -0.11 0.80
C ILE A 70 -19.79 -0.10 -0.73
N ARG A 71 -20.18 -1.23 -1.35
CA ARG A 71 -20.29 -1.36 -2.82
C ARG A 71 -21.34 -0.44 -3.42
N GLN A 72 -22.40 -0.16 -2.68
CA GLN A 72 -23.46 0.74 -3.09
C GLN A 72 -23.11 2.22 -2.87
N GLY A 73 -21.98 2.54 -2.24
CA GLY A 73 -21.60 3.92 -1.91
C GLY A 73 -22.53 4.55 -0.88
N HIS A 74 -23.01 3.76 0.09
CA HIS A 74 -23.86 4.28 1.16
C HIS A 74 -23.11 5.36 1.97
N ALA A 75 -23.78 6.47 2.30
CA ALA A 75 -23.16 7.65 2.91
C ALA A 75 -22.42 7.33 4.24
N ASP A 76 -22.92 6.36 5.00
CA ASP A 76 -22.32 5.94 6.28
C ASP A 76 -21.11 5.00 6.13
N PHE A 77 -20.86 4.47 4.92
CA PHE A 77 -19.84 3.45 4.64
C PHE A 77 -18.94 3.84 3.46
N LEU A 78 -18.74 5.13 3.24
CA LEU A 78 -17.88 5.62 2.16
C LEU A 78 -16.40 5.27 2.42
N VAL A 79 -15.73 4.75 1.38
CA VAL A 79 -14.29 4.49 1.42
C VAL A 79 -13.55 5.75 0.96
N THR A 80 -13.21 6.62 1.91
CA THR A 80 -12.55 7.90 1.63
C THR A 80 -11.10 7.95 2.13
N ALA A 81 -10.39 9.03 1.82
CA ALA A 81 -9.03 9.26 2.30
C ALA A 81 -8.93 9.62 3.79
N GLN A 82 -10.07 9.79 4.48
CA GLN A 82 -10.14 10.12 5.90
C GLN A 82 -9.96 8.90 6.81
N SER A 83 -10.04 7.69 6.24
CA SER A 83 -9.89 6.42 6.96
C SER A 83 -8.73 5.58 6.41
N TRP A 84 -8.15 4.75 7.26
CA TRP A 84 -7.00 3.92 6.90
C TRP A 84 -7.43 2.60 6.25
N PRO A 85 -7.03 2.30 5.01
CA PRO A 85 -7.32 1.01 4.40
C PRO A 85 -6.54 -0.12 5.09
N ILE A 86 -7.17 -1.29 5.18
CA ILE A 86 -6.64 -2.50 5.84
C ILE A 86 -5.26 -2.93 5.32
N PHE A 87 -4.93 -2.65 4.05
CA PHE A 87 -3.60 -2.98 3.51
C PHE A 87 -2.45 -2.27 4.23
N LEU A 88 -2.70 -1.20 5.02
CA LEU A 88 -1.69 -0.52 5.83
C LEU A 88 -1.35 -1.27 7.11
N TYR A 89 -2.25 -2.11 7.62
CA TYR A 89 -2.15 -2.76 8.92
C TYR A 89 -1.36 -4.06 8.90
N ALA A 90 -0.59 -4.32 9.94
CA ALA A 90 0.05 -5.61 10.18
C ALA A 90 -1.01 -6.73 10.16
N GLY A 91 -0.73 -7.81 9.41
CA GLY A 91 -1.64 -8.95 9.28
C GLY A 91 -3.02 -8.61 8.69
N HIS A 92 -3.18 -7.43 8.09
CA HIS A 92 -4.45 -6.96 7.50
C HIS A 92 -5.61 -6.93 8.51
N LYS A 93 -5.31 -6.51 9.75
CA LYS A 93 -6.28 -6.42 10.85
C LYS A 93 -6.14 -5.09 11.58
N CYS A 94 -7.26 -4.42 11.79
CA CYS A 94 -7.35 -3.26 12.66
C CYS A 94 -7.87 -3.70 14.03
N ASN A 95 -7.20 -3.27 15.12
CA ASN A 95 -7.68 -3.49 16.48
C ASN A 95 -8.70 -2.40 16.83
N GLU A 96 -9.92 -2.79 17.22
CA GLU A 96 -10.97 -1.85 17.62
C GLU A 96 -10.64 -1.10 18.93
N ALA A 97 -9.85 -1.70 19.82
CA ALA A 97 -9.43 -1.07 21.06
C ALA A 97 -8.27 -0.08 20.86
N ASP A 98 -7.50 -0.27 19.78
CA ASP A 98 -6.37 0.59 19.41
C ASP A 98 -6.23 0.59 17.88
N MET A 99 -6.86 1.58 17.24
CA MET A 99 -6.88 1.69 15.77
C MET A 99 -5.51 2.05 15.17
N GLU A 100 -4.51 2.39 15.98
CA GLU A 100 -3.14 2.60 15.51
C GLU A 100 -2.26 1.35 15.67
N GLU A 101 -2.74 0.31 16.36
CA GLU A 101 -2.01 -0.93 16.52
C GLU A 101 -1.74 -1.56 15.14
N GLY A 102 -0.45 -1.72 14.83
CA GLY A 102 -0.02 -2.33 13.56
C GLY A 102 -0.20 -1.43 12.33
N LEU A 103 -0.69 -0.19 12.48
CA LEU A 103 -0.81 0.75 11.37
C LEU A 103 0.56 1.04 10.74
N PHE A 104 0.60 1.07 9.41
CA PHE A 104 1.81 1.14 8.58
C PHE A 104 2.84 0.03 8.80
N LYS A 105 2.45 -1.12 9.40
CA LYS A 105 3.33 -2.28 9.60
C LYS A 105 2.97 -3.50 8.74
N SER A 106 2.18 -3.30 7.69
CA SER A 106 1.82 -4.34 6.72
C SER A 106 3.02 -4.88 5.93
N ALA A 107 3.11 -6.20 5.81
CA ALA A 107 4.08 -6.88 4.95
C ALA A 107 3.87 -6.52 3.46
N LEU A 108 2.61 -6.37 3.03
CA LEU A 108 2.27 -5.97 1.66
C LEU A 108 2.80 -4.56 1.34
N LEU A 109 2.67 -3.63 2.28
CA LEU A 109 3.17 -2.25 2.13
C LEU A 109 4.70 -2.22 2.06
N LEU A 110 5.38 -3.02 2.89
CA LEU A 110 6.83 -3.21 2.82
C LEU A 110 7.28 -3.81 1.48
N LYS A 111 6.58 -4.86 1.01
CA LYS A 111 6.85 -5.52 -0.27
C LYS A 111 6.71 -4.54 -1.43
N ALA A 112 5.66 -3.71 -1.43
CA ALA A 112 5.48 -2.64 -2.41
C ALA A 112 6.60 -1.59 -2.33
N SER A 113 7.03 -1.21 -1.13
CA SER A 113 8.13 -0.24 -0.96
C SER A 113 9.43 -0.74 -1.55
N TYR A 114 9.77 -2.00 -1.30
CA TYR A 114 10.96 -2.65 -1.84
C TYR A 114 10.88 -2.75 -3.36
N PHE A 115 9.71 -3.14 -3.87
CA PHE A 115 9.44 -3.27 -5.29
C PHE A 115 9.61 -1.94 -6.05
N ILE A 116 9.17 -0.82 -5.47
CA ILE A 116 9.33 0.53 -6.03
C ILE A 116 10.77 1.04 -5.90
N THR A 117 11.37 0.87 -4.73
CA THR A 117 12.63 1.58 -4.40
C THR A 117 13.89 0.87 -4.83
N LEU A 118 13.83 -0.44 -5.05
CA LEU A 118 14.95 -1.13 -5.67
C LEU A 118 14.94 -0.93 -7.18
N PRO A 119 16.07 -0.51 -7.78
CA PRO A 119 16.17 -0.29 -9.22
C PRO A 119 16.11 -1.58 -10.08
N TYR A 120 15.51 -2.69 -9.60
CA TYR A 120 15.80 -4.02 -10.14
C TYR A 120 14.74 -5.11 -9.87
N ILE A 121 13.50 -4.91 -10.31
CA ILE A 121 12.77 -6.01 -10.97
C ILE A 121 12.49 -5.59 -12.43
N SER A 122 13.50 -4.99 -13.06
CA SER A 122 13.70 -5.08 -14.51
C SER A 122 14.40 -6.41 -14.88
N HIS A 123 14.16 -7.48 -14.10
CA HIS A 123 14.84 -8.77 -14.22
C HIS A 123 13.96 -9.92 -14.72
N PHE A 124 12.99 -9.61 -15.58
CA PHE A 124 12.81 -10.40 -16.80
C PHE A 124 13.94 -10.14 -17.84
N LYS A 125 14.95 -9.32 -17.52
CA LYS A 125 16.24 -9.30 -18.25
C LYS A 125 17.32 -10.02 -17.46
N ASN A 126 17.81 -11.10 -18.03
CA ASN A 126 18.91 -12.00 -17.65
C ASN A 126 20.09 -11.47 -16.78
N LEU A 127 20.51 -12.36 -15.88
CA LEU A 127 21.87 -12.74 -15.47
C LEU A 127 22.94 -11.64 -15.25
N ALA A 128 23.22 -11.31 -13.97
CA ALA A 128 24.56 -11.23 -13.37
C ALA A 128 24.49 -10.50 -12.01
N ALA A 129 24.53 -11.27 -10.92
CA ALA A 129 24.76 -10.72 -9.60
C ALA A 129 26.15 -10.06 -9.55
N THR A 130 26.26 -8.83 -9.06
CA THR A 130 27.52 -8.32 -8.53
C THR A 130 27.28 -7.31 -7.42
N ARG A 131 28.20 -7.31 -6.44
CA ARG A 131 28.27 -6.60 -5.15
C ARG A 131 27.88 -5.10 -5.10
N SER A 132 27.57 -4.49 -6.25
CA SER A 132 26.96 -3.16 -6.40
C SER A 132 25.56 -3.06 -5.76
N HIS A 133 24.78 -4.16 -5.81
CA HIS A 133 23.38 -4.19 -5.38
C HIS A 133 23.18 -3.89 -3.89
N VAL A 134 24.09 -4.38 -3.04
CA VAL A 134 24.06 -4.13 -1.60
C VAL A 134 24.38 -2.66 -1.29
N ALA A 135 25.29 -2.04 -2.05
CA ALA A 135 25.66 -0.63 -1.87
C ALA A 135 24.55 0.33 -2.32
N SER A 136 23.74 -0.02 -3.32
CA SER A 136 22.54 0.74 -3.71
C SER A 136 21.35 0.51 -2.78
N LEU A 137 21.21 -0.70 -2.20
CA LEU A 137 20.32 -0.98 -1.06
C LEU A 137 20.67 -0.09 0.15
N ILE A 138 21.97 0.06 0.43
CA ILE A 138 22.51 1.01 1.42
C ILE A 138 22.26 2.49 1.01
N GLY A 139 21.90 2.75 -0.26
CA GLY A 139 21.62 4.07 -0.82
C GLY A 139 20.25 4.66 -0.43
N LEU A 140 19.29 3.83 -0.01
CA LEU A 140 18.14 4.28 0.79
C LEU A 140 18.63 4.55 2.22
N ARG A 141 19.42 5.63 2.39
CA ARG A 141 20.04 5.97 3.68
C ARG A 141 19.03 6.13 4.83
N LYS A 142 17.76 6.41 4.51
CA LYS A 142 16.65 6.52 5.47
C LYS A 142 15.30 6.47 4.76
N VAL A 143 14.38 5.60 5.19
CA VAL A 143 12.96 5.65 4.82
C VAL A 143 12.37 6.97 5.32
N THR A 144 11.66 7.67 4.44
CA THR A 144 11.00 8.94 4.75
C THR A 144 9.48 8.75 4.82
N PRO A 145 8.74 9.59 5.59
CA PRO A 145 7.28 9.60 5.56
C PRO A 145 6.68 9.71 4.16
N ARG A 146 7.29 10.57 3.34
CA ARG A 146 6.88 10.83 1.95
C ARG A 146 7.04 9.61 1.05
N LEU A 147 8.04 8.77 1.29
CA LEU A 147 8.19 7.49 0.60
C LEU A 147 7.07 6.52 1.00
N ILE A 148 6.78 6.39 2.30
CA ILE A 148 5.70 5.52 2.78
C ILE A 148 4.36 5.96 2.17
N ALA A 149 4.07 7.26 2.20
CA ALA A 149 2.87 7.84 1.60
C ALA A 149 2.79 7.57 0.08
N TYR A 150 3.89 7.76 -0.64
CA TYR A 150 3.94 7.45 -2.07
C TYR A 150 3.65 5.98 -2.37
N VAL A 151 4.30 5.06 -1.65
CA VAL A 151 4.10 3.61 -1.82
C VAL A 151 2.66 3.23 -1.50
N ALA A 152 2.07 3.75 -0.41
CA ALA A 152 0.69 3.48 -0.05
C ALA A 152 -0.29 3.93 -1.14
N VAL A 153 -0.07 5.12 -1.71
CA VAL A 153 -0.86 5.65 -2.83
C VAL A 153 -0.74 4.77 -4.07
N GLN A 154 0.48 4.36 -4.44
CA GLN A 154 0.71 3.47 -5.59
C GLN A 154 0.04 2.10 -5.39
N LEU A 155 0.17 1.53 -4.19
CA LEU A 155 -0.42 0.24 -3.84
C LEU A 155 -1.95 0.32 -3.87
N ARG A 156 -2.55 1.37 -3.30
CA ARG A 156 -4.00 1.58 -3.38
C ARG A 156 -4.46 1.65 -4.83
N PHE A 157 -3.79 2.45 -5.66
CA PHE A 157 -4.13 2.56 -7.08
C PHE A 157 -3.99 1.21 -7.80
N ALA A 158 -2.97 0.41 -7.48
CA ALA A 158 -2.81 -0.93 -8.05
C ALA A 158 -3.92 -1.91 -7.63
N LEU A 159 -4.47 -1.76 -6.43
CA LEU A 159 -5.59 -2.54 -5.89
C LEU A 159 -6.96 -2.06 -6.37
N SER A 160 -7.10 -0.82 -6.85
CA SER A 160 -8.37 -0.28 -7.35
C SER A 160 -8.66 -0.72 -8.79
N SER A 161 -9.91 -0.56 -9.22
CA SER A 161 -10.36 -0.83 -10.59
C SER A 161 -10.03 0.29 -11.59
N ALA A 162 -9.55 1.44 -11.13
CA ALA A 162 -9.33 2.62 -11.97
C ALA A 162 -8.17 2.44 -12.96
N ASN A 163 -8.43 2.21 -14.26
CA ASN A 163 -7.37 1.97 -15.25
C ASN A 163 -6.46 3.17 -15.52
N THR A 164 -6.87 4.37 -15.16
CA THR A 164 -6.12 5.62 -15.32
C THR A 164 -6.01 6.37 -14.01
N TRP A 165 -4.90 7.09 -13.83
CA TRP A 165 -4.68 7.89 -12.64
C TRP A 165 -5.61 9.10 -12.62
N HIS A 166 -6.33 9.26 -11.51
CA HIS A 166 -7.11 10.46 -11.18
C HIS A 166 -6.83 10.87 -9.73
N VAL A 167 -6.86 12.17 -9.46
CA VAL A 167 -6.73 12.69 -8.09
C VAL A 167 -7.84 12.11 -7.21
N VAL A 168 -9.07 12.12 -7.72
CA VAL A 168 -10.23 11.53 -7.08
C VAL A 168 -10.67 10.29 -7.86
N ASP A 169 -10.76 9.16 -7.15
CA ASP A 169 -11.25 7.87 -7.64
C ASP A 169 -12.51 7.51 -6.84
N ILE A 170 -13.66 7.80 -7.44
CA ILE A 170 -14.99 7.77 -6.80
C ILE A 170 -15.02 8.73 -5.60
N ASP A 171 -15.07 8.21 -4.37
CA ASP A 171 -15.09 9.02 -3.14
C ASP A 171 -13.71 9.18 -2.50
N PHE A 172 -12.67 8.62 -3.13
CA PHE A 172 -11.33 8.59 -2.55
C PHE A 172 -10.38 9.56 -3.23
N ASN A 173 -9.85 10.52 -2.46
CA ASN A 173 -8.86 11.47 -2.94
C ASN A 173 -7.42 11.00 -2.61
N HIS A 174 -6.65 10.67 -3.65
CA HIS A 174 -5.27 10.20 -3.50
C HIS A 174 -4.31 11.25 -2.95
N GLU A 175 -4.55 12.54 -3.21
CA GLU A 175 -3.72 13.63 -2.67
C GLU A 175 -4.01 13.88 -1.20
N GLU A 176 -5.27 13.80 -0.79
CA GLU A 176 -5.66 13.83 0.63
C GLU A 176 -5.07 12.63 1.36
N PHE A 177 -5.13 11.43 0.78
CA PHE A 177 -4.55 10.23 1.39
C PHE A 177 -3.03 10.35 1.55
N TYR A 178 -2.33 10.83 0.53
CA TYR A 178 -0.90 11.12 0.63
C TYR A 178 -0.62 12.10 1.78
N THR A 179 -1.39 13.19 1.84
CA THR A 179 -1.23 14.25 2.84
C THR A 179 -1.54 13.73 4.24
N ALA A 180 -2.58 12.92 4.40
CA ALA A 180 -2.96 12.31 5.67
C ALA A 180 -1.82 11.42 6.21
N ILE A 181 -1.23 10.59 5.36
CA ILE A 181 -0.07 9.76 5.76
C ILE A 181 1.11 10.65 6.14
N VAL A 182 1.47 11.63 5.32
CA VAL A 182 2.59 12.54 5.66
C VAL A 182 2.33 13.24 6.98
N ASN A 183 1.12 13.73 7.22
CA ASN A 183 0.74 14.41 8.45
C ASN A 183 0.81 13.48 9.67
N TYR A 184 0.41 12.21 9.56
CA TYR A 184 0.54 11.23 10.64
C TYR A 184 1.99 11.15 11.15
N PHE A 185 2.96 11.16 10.23
CA PHE A 185 4.38 11.07 10.57
C PHE A 185 5.04 12.43 10.90
N GLU A 186 4.60 13.54 10.30
CA GLU A 186 5.27 14.85 10.42
C GLU A 186 4.60 15.77 11.46
N ILE A 187 3.32 15.57 11.80
CA ILE A 187 2.53 16.42 12.69
C ILE A 187 2.07 15.62 13.90
N THR A 188 2.96 15.46 14.88
CA THR A 188 2.67 14.68 16.09
C THR A 188 2.10 15.57 17.21
N PRO A 189 1.02 15.17 17.90
CA PRO A 189 0.34 15.99 18.91
C PRO A 189 1.10 16.13 20.24
N GLY A 190 2.18 15.38 20.44
CA GLY A 190 2.97 15.41 21.67
C GLY A 190 4.17 14.46 21.67
N PRO A 191 4.97 14.44 22.75
CA PRO A 191 6.21 13.68 22.83
C PRO A 191 6.01 12.15 22.74
N VAL A 192 4.87 11.64 23.20
CA VAL A 192 4.53 10.21 23.12
C VAL A 192 4.35 9.79 21.66
N ALA A 193 3.46 10.48 20.93
CA ALA A 193 3.26 10.24 19.49
C ALA A 193 4.54 10.46 18.67
N ALA A 194 5.35 11.47 19.01
CA ALA A 194 6.66 11.68 18.38
C ALA A 194 7.61 10.48 18.57
N ALA A 195 7.62 9.88 19.76
CA ALA A 195 8.42 8.70 20.04
C ALA A 195 7.90 7.45 19.30
N GLU A 196 6.59 7.27 19.20
CA GLU A 196 5.96 6.18 18.45
C GLU A 196 6.27 6.26 16.95
N VAL A 197 6.13 7.45 16.37
CA VAL A 197 6.51 7.73 14.98
C VAL A 197 8.01 7.48 14.76
N ALA A 198 8.88 7.92 15.68
CA ALA A 198 10.31 7.66 15.57
C ALA A 198 10.63 6.16 15.63
N ASN A 199 9.96 5.41 16.50
CA ASN A 199 10.08 3.96 16.61
C ASN A 199 9.59 3.24 15.34
N LEU A 200 8.47 3.71 14.76
CA LEU A 200 7.93 3.19 13.51
C LEU A 200 8.90 3.42 12.34
N LEU A 201 9.44 4.63 12.19
CA LEU A 201 10.45 4.92 11.16
C LEU A 201 11.73 4.10 11.37
N ALA A 202 12.16 3.91 12.62
CA ALA A 202 13.30 3.05 12.92
C ALA A 202 13.03 1.58 12.55
N TRP A 203 11.80 1.09 12.78
CA TRP A 203 11.36 -0.23 12.35
C TRP A 203 11.36 -0.37 10.83
N TRP A 204 10.81 0.61 10.10
CA TRP A 204 10.84 0.65 8.63
C TRP A 204 12.27 0.57 8.09
N ASN A 205 13.18 1.38 8.65
CA ASN A 205 14.59 1.35 8.27
C ASN A 205 15.22 -0.02 8.51
N ARG A 206 14.91 -0.71 9.61
CA ARG A 206 15.40 -2.08 9.86
C ARG A 206 14.81 -3.08 8.86
N CYS A 207 13.51 -3.03 8.59
CA CYS A 207 12.86 -3.97 7.67
C CYS A 207 13.40 -3.85 6.24
N VAL A 208 13.57 -2.63 5.74
CA VAL A 208 14.08 -2.37 4.38
C VAL A 208 15.56 -2.71 4.26
N THR A 209 16.37 -2.49 5.31
CA THR A 209 17.81 -2.82 5.28
C THR A 209 18.11 -4.31 5.46
N THR A 210 17.27 -5.05 6.19
CA THR A 210 17.49 -6.48 6.49
C THR A 210 16.68 -7.44 5.63
N ASN A 211 15.77 -6.93 4.78
CA ASN A 211 14.79 -7.73 4.02
C ASN A 211 13.92 -8.66 4.90
N ALA A 212 13.76 -8.36 6.19
CA ALA A 212 13.05 -9.23 7.14
C ALA A 212 11.59 -9.52 6.76
N PHE A 213 10.96 -8.65 5.97
CA PHE A 213 9.58 -8.82 5.52
C PHE A 213 9.37 -9.90 4.46
N MET A 214 10.43 -10.35 3.77
CA MET A 214 10.31 -11.42 2.77
C MET A 214 9.98 -12.79 3.38
N TYR A 215 10.06 -12.94 4.70
CA TYR A 215 9.85 -14.20 5.41
C TYR A 215 8.60 -14.22 6.30
N SER A 216 7.79 -13.16 6.27
CA SER A 216 6.58 -13.04 7.08
C SER A 216 5.35 -13.24 6.19
N TYR A 217 4.61 -14.33 6.39
CA TYR A 217 3.30 -14.60 5.81
C TYR A 217 2.26 -14.61 6.92
#